data_AF-A0A0C2KJI4-F1
#
_entry.id   AF-A0A0C2KJI4-F1
#
_cell.length_a   1.000
_cell.length_b   1.000
_cell.length_c   1.000
_cell.angle_alpha   90.00
_cell.angle_beta   90.00
_cell.angle_gamma   90.00
#
_symmetry.space_group_name_H-M   'P 1'
#
loop_
_entity.id
_entity.type
_entity.pdbx_description
1 polymer ?
#
loop_
_entity_poly.entity_id
_entity_poly.type
_entity_poly.pdbx_seq_one_letter_code
_entity_poly.pdbx_strand_id
1 'polypeptide(L)'
;RPCSKEGIFLPSDAPPPPAEPTLPTDWMPFNDRIEFKTAEFLYTRNQMSAGDINFLLELWAASLVKHDENPPFADADDLYDTIDSTELGDVKWESFTVQYTGEKPSVNPPPWMDAEYDVWFRNPRQCVHNIIRNPLLAKEMDLRPFREYSTHADERQWKDFMSGDWVWEQADLIAEDPETWGSTFIPIILGSDKTTVSVATGNNEYYPLYLSVGNVHNTVRRAHRDAVVLIGFLAMPKTTKEHAGDTRFRKFRRQLFHSSVSKILQSLKPAMTTPEVVRFGDGHFRRVIYGLGPYIADYEEQVLLACIVRGWCPKCLSNREDLDGDALHRCRNYTEALVEEGTLGELWDDFGIPFTNDFPR
;
A
#
# COMPACT_ATOMS: atom_id res chain seq x y z
N ARG A 1 -8.08 -20.56 7.86
CA ARG A 1 -8.17 -21.43 9.08
C ARG A 1 -7.02 -21.10 10.03
N PRO A 2 -7.16 -21.28 11.36
CA PRO A 2 -6.03 -21.12 12.27
C PRO A 2 -4.96 -22.19 12.02
N CYS A 3 -3.69 -21.83 12.19
CA CYS A 3 -2.53 -22.72 12.09
C CYS A 3 -1.50 -22.43 13.19
N SER A 4 -0.49 -23.30 13.31
CA SER A 4 0.72 -23.04 14.10
C SER A 4 1.64 -22.01 13.42
N LYS A 5 2.71 -21.59 14.10
CA LYS A 5 3.73 -20.68 13.55
C LYS A 5 4.44 -21.28 12.32
N GLU A 6 4.50 -22.60 12.24
CA GLU A 6 5.04 -23.38 11.12
C GLU A 6 4.02 -23.60 9.99
N GLY A 7 2.79 -23.09 10.17
CA GLY A 7 1.74 -23.18 9.16
C GLY A 7 0.95 -24.49 9.18
N ILE A 8 1.04 -25.32 10.22
CA ILE A 8 0.25 -26.56 10.34
C ILE A 8 -1.15 -26.22 10.82
N PHE A 9 -2.20 -26.64 10.11
CA PHE A 9 -3.58 -26.31 10.48
C PHE A 9 -3.96 -26.90 11.85
N LEU A 10 -4.67 -26.08 12.63
CA LEU A 10 -5.19 -26.45 13.95
C LEU A 10 -6.70 -26.77 13.87
N PRO A 11 -7.26 -27.45 14.88
CA PRO A 11 -8.71 -27.52 15.09
C PRO A 11 -9.32 -26.12 15.14
N SER A 12 -10.59 -26.00 14.72
CA SER A 12 -11.25 -24.68 14.61
C SER A 12 -11.46 -23.99 15.95
N ASP A 13 -11.46 -24.75 17.04
CA ASP A 13 -11.65 -24.33 18.44
C ASP A 13 -10.32 -24.21 19.21
N ALA A 14 -9.17 -24.37 18.53
CA ALA A 14 -7.88 -24.23 19.18
C ALA A 14 -7.69 -22.81 19.75
N PRO A 15 -7.26 -22.67 21.02
CA PRO A 15 -6.99 -21.37 21.60
C PRO A 15 -5.80 -20.70 20.88
N PRO A 16 -5.75 -19.36 20.82
CA PRO A 16 -4.60 -18.68 20.26
C PRO A 16 -3.34 -19.01 21.08
N PRO A 17 -2.16 -19.09 20.45
CA PRO A 17 -0.92 -19.24 21.19
C PRO A 17 -0.76 -18.05 22.16
N PRO A 18 -0.18 -18.27 23.35
CA PRO A 18 0.03 -17.21 24.32
C PRO A 18 0.72 -16.01 23.68
N ALA A 19 0.33 -14.80 24.08
CA ALA A 19 1.07 -13.60 23.75
C ALA A 19 2.52 -13.79 24.21
N GLU A 20 3.48 -13.32 23.41
CA GLU A 20 4.83 -13.20 23.94
C GLU A 20 4.73 -12.26 25.15
N PRO A 21 5.34 -12.61 26.29
CA PRO A 21 5.23 -11.79 27.48
C PRO A 21 5.88 -10.44 27.17
N THR A 22 5.06 -9.41 26.94
CA THR A 22 5.53 -8.03 27.02
C THR A 22 5.85 -7.79 28.48
N LEU A 23 7.15 -7.83 28.81
CA LEU A 23 7.58 -7.48 30.15
C LEU A 23 7.13 -6.02 30.40
N PRO A 24 6.58 -5.69 31.58
CA PRO A 24 6.18 -4.30 31.90
C PRO A 24 7.32 -3.27 31.80
N THR A 25 8.54 -3.73 31.60
CA THR A 25 9.78 -2.98 31.49
C THR A 25 10.37 -2.98 30.08
N ASP A 26 9.67 -3.55 29.09
CA ASP A 26 10.12 -3.54 27.70
C ASP A 26 9.86 -2.17 27.08
N TRP A 27 10.90 -1.33 27.07
CA TRP A 27 10.88 0.01 26.47
C TRP A 27 11.57 0.03 25.10
N MET A 28 11.98 -1.12 24.56
CA MET A 28 12.74 -1.20 23.31
C MET A 28 12.06 -0.39 22.19
N PRO A 29 12.85 0.42 21.44
CA PRO A 29 14.31 0.50 21.43
C PRO A 29 14.91 1.38 22.54
N PHE A 30 14.09 2.06 23.33
CA PHE A 30 14.55 2.89 24.44
C PHE A 30 15.02 2.01 25.61
N ASN A 31 16.05 2.46 26.33
CA ASN A 31 16.58 1.73 27.48
C ASN A 31 15.59 1.76 28.65
N ASP A 32 14.82 2.84 28.81
CA ASP A 32 13.83 2.97 29.87
C ASP A 32 12.68 3.96 29.57
N ARG A 33 11.80 4.11 30.56
CA ARG A 33 10.66 5.04 30.51
C ARG A 33 11.07 6.50 30.39
N ILE A 34 12.17 6.90 31.04
CA ILE A 34 12.63 8.30 31.04
C ILE A 34 13.12 8.67 29.66
N GLU A 35 13.89 7.79 29.02
CA GLU A 35 14.37 7.96 27.67
C GLU A 35 13.20 8.05 26.67
N PHE A 36 12.24 7.13 26.73
CA PHE A 36 11.02 7.20 25.92
C PHE A 36 10.26 8.52 26.11
N LYS A 37 10.06 8.96 27.37
CA LYS A 37 9.32 10.19 27.68
C LYS A 37 10.08 11.45 27.26
N THR A 38 11.41 11.41 27.28
CA THR A 38 12.26 12.47 26.75
C THR A 38 12.06 12.59 25.24
N ALA A 39 12.17 11.50 24.49
CA ALA A 39 11.92 11.48 23.05
C ALA A 39 10.50 11.94 22.69
N GLU A 40 9.47 11.40 23.36
CA GLU A 40 8.07 11.81 23.16
C GLU A 40 7.91 13.32 23.36
N PHE A 41 8.47 13.88 24.43
CA PHE A 41 8.35 15.30 24.71
C PHE A 41 9.09 16.17 23.70
N LEU A 42 10.36 15.88 23.42
CA LEU A 42 11.19 16.70 22.54
C LEU A 42 10.71 16.65 21.09
N TYR A 43 10.36 15.45 20.61
CA TYR A 43 9.98 15.23 19.22
C TYR A 43 8.52 15.59 18.94
N THR A 44 7.57 15.07 19.72
CA THR A 44 6.13 15.19 19.38
C THR A 44 5.47 16.41 19.99
N ARG A 45 5.80 16.74 21.25
CA ARG A 45 5.10 17.79 22.01
C ARG A 45 5.73 19.17 21.84
N ASN A 46 7.05 19.24 21.92
CA ASN A 46 7.80 20.49 21.80
C ASN A 46 8.25 20.77 20.36
N GLN A 47 8.49 19.72 19.57
CA GLN A 47 9.05 19.82 18.21
C GLN A 47 10.35 20.64 18.22
N MET A 48 11.21 20.31 19.18
CA MET A 48 12.44 21.06 19.46
C MET A 48 13.43 20.93 18.29
N SER A 49 14.14 22.01 17.96
CA SER A 49 15.16 21.97 16.90
C SER A 49 16.35 21.09 17.31
N ALA A 50 17.04 20.47 16.36
CA ALA A 50 18.22 19.63 16.65
C ALA A 50 19.30 20.37 17.45
N GLY A 51 19.49 21.68 17.18
CA GLY A 51 20.41 22.52 17.94
C GLY A 51 20.00 22.72 19.40
N ASP A 52 18.71 22.94 19.66
CA ASP A 52 18.20 23.07 21.03
C ASP A 52 18.20 21.74 21.77
N ILE A 53 17.95 20.62 21.07
CA ILE A 53 18.07 19.26 21.64
C ILE A 53 19.52 19.02 22.09
N ASN A 54 20.50 19.28 21.23
CA ASN A 54 21.92 19.14 21.57
C ASN A 54 22.30 19.99 22.78
N PHE A 55 21.86 21.25 22.82
CA PHE A 55 22.13 22.13 23.96
C PHE A 55 21.50 21.61 25.26
N LEU A 56 20.26 21.10 25.21
CA LEU A 56 19.60 20.51 26.37
C LEU A 56 20.33 19.25 26.88
N LEU A 57 20.74 18.36 25.97
CA LEU A 57 21.47 17.13 26.31
C LEU A 57 22.85 17.44 26.87
N GLU A 58 23.54 18.48 26.38
CA GLU A 58 24.81 18.95 26.93
C GLU A 58 24.65 19.46 28.39
N LEU A 59 23.61 20.26 28.65
CA LEU A 59 23.30 20.71 30.02
C LEU A 59 22.98 19.54 30.95
N TRP A 60 22.25 18.55 30.44
CA TRP A 60 21.91 17.35 31.20
C TRP A 60 23.15 16.52 31.51
N ALA A 61 24.03 16.28 30.52
CA ALA A 61 25.30 15.60 30.69
C ALA A 61 26.19 16.30 31.74
N ALA A 62 26.31 17.63 31.67
CA ALA A 62 27.07 18.41 32.65
C ALA A 62 26.51 18.25 34.08
N SER A 63 25.18 18.10 34.22
CA SER A 63 24.54 17.90 35.52
C SER A 63 24.70 16.47 36.07
N LEU A 64 24.88 15.47 35.21
CA LEU A 64 24.96 14.05 35.55
C LEU A 64 26.39 13.53 35.71
N VAL A 65 27.40 14.21 35.13
CA VAL A 65 28.82 13.84 35.24
C VAL A 65 29.28 13.61 36.69
N LYS A 66 28.77 14.39 37.65
CA LYS A 66 29.09 14.24 39.09
C LYS A 66 28.57 12.94 39.71
N HIS A 67 27.65 12.26 39.04
CA HIS A 67 27.03 11.00 39.44
C HIS A 67 27.53 9.81 38.61
N ASP A 68 28.47 10.01 37.67
CA ASP A 68 28.93 8.98 36.72
C ASP A 68 27.78 8.39 35.88
N GLU A 69 26.81 9.25 35.55
CA GLU A 69 25.62 8.92 34.74
C GLU A 69 25.61 9.69 33.42
N ASN A 70 24.86 9.18 32.44
CA ASN A 70 24.73 9.74 31.09
C ASN A 70 23.36 10.39 30.88
N PRO A 71 23.24 11.42 30.01
CA PRO A 71 21.94 11.90 29.56
C PRO A 71 21.16 10.80 28.83
N PRO A 72 19.83 10.93 28.66
CA PRO A 72 19.03 9.91 27.98
C PRO A 72 19.43 9.64 26.53
N PHE A 73 20.01 10.62 25.85
CA PHE A 73 20.56 10.50 24.49
C PHE A 73 21.90 11.24 24.43
N ALA A 74 22.82 10.78 23.60
CA ALA A 74 24.11 11.44 23.39
C ALA A 74 23.95 12.81 22.73
N ASP A 75 23.11 12.87 21.69
CA ASP A 75 22.80 14.06 20.91
C ASP A 75 21.45 13.89 20.18
N ALA A 76 21.12 14.84 19.31
CA ALA A 76 19.91 14.79 18.49
C ALA A 76 19.93 13.63 17.48
N ASP A 77 21.10 13.25 16.95
CA ASP A 77 21.21 12.16 15.98
C ASP A 77 20.93 10.82 16.67
N ASP A 78 21.48 10.58 17.87
CA ASP A 78 21.17 9.40 18.70
C ASP A 78 19.68 9.32 19.06
N LEU A 79 19.06 10.46 19.38
CA LEU A 79 17.61 10.53 19.61
C LEU A 79 16.82 10.16 18.36
N TYR A 80 17.17 10.70 17.18
CA TYR A 80 16.48 10.41 15.92
C TYR A 80 16.69 8.96 15.48
N ASP A 81 17.91 8.45 15.56
CA ASP A 81 18.25 7.06 15.25
C ASP A 81 17.49 6.10 16.18
N THR A 82 17.36 6.43 17.47
CA THR A 82 16.57 5.62 18.42
C THR A 82 15.09 5.64 18.06
N ILE A 83 14.51 6.81 17.76
CA ILE A 83 13.12 6.91 17.28
C ILE A 83 12.93 6.09 16.01
N ASP A 84 13.82 6.23 15.03
CA ASP A 84 13.77 5.52 13.74
C ASP A 84 14.05 4.02 13.89
N SER A 85 14.67 3.58 14.98
CA SER A 85 14.84 2.16 15.31
C SER A 85 13.61 1.52 15.95
N THR A 86 12.57 2.31 16.25
CA THR A 86 11.35 1.83 16.89
C THR A 86 10.65 0.82 15.99
N GLU A 87 10.66 -0.46 16.40
CA GLU A 87 9.93 -1.53 15.72
C GLU A 87 8.41 -1.47 16.02
N LEU A 88 8.06 -0.83 17.13
CA LEU A 88 6.69 -0.56 17.57
C LEU A 88 6.11 0.68 16.88
N GLY A 89 5.59 0.47 15.68
CA GLY A 89 4.80 1.49 14.98
C GLY A 89 5.53 2.08 13.76
N ASP A 90 4.75 2.16 12.68
CA ASP A 90 5.08 2.61 11.34
C ASP A 90 6.13 1.82 10.53
N VAL A 91 5.76 1.58 9.27
CA VAL A 91 6.64 0.99 8.26
C VAL A 91 7.56 2.09 7.74
N LYS A 92 8.88 1.83 7.69
CA LYS A 92 9.86 2.81 7.20
C LYS A 92 9.55 3.25 5.77
N TRP A 93 9.82 4.51 5.49
CA TRP A 93 9.82 5.02 4.12
C TRP A 93 11.09 4.60 3.41
N GLU A 94 10.91 4.08 2.21
CA GLU A 94 11.94 3.71 1.25
C GLU A 94 11.74 4.57 -0.02
N SER A 95 12.75 4.66 -0.87
CA SER A 95 12.62 5.32 -2.16
C SER A 95 13.35 4.60 -3.28
N PHE A 96 12.91 4.86 -4.51
CA PHE A 96 13.62 4.50 -5.72
C PHE A 96 13.44 5.59 -6.77
N THR A 97 14.40 5.69 -7.67
CA THR A 97 14.42 6.70 -8.73
C THR A 97 14.09 6.05 -10.07
N VAL A 98 13.26 6.72 -10.86
CA VAL A 98 12.89 6.31 -12.22
C VAL A 98 13.39 7.36 -13.21
N GLN A 99 13.85 6.91 -14.38
CA GLN A 99 14.33 7.78 -15.46
C GLN A 99 13.80 7.32 -16.81
N TYR A 100 13.73 8.22 -17.79
CA TYR A 100 13.41 7.88 -19.16
C TYR A 100 14.61 7.21 -19.85
N THR A 101 14.39 6.00 -20.38
CA THR A 101 15.44 5.19 -21.02
C THR A 101 15.24 5.01 -22.52
N GLY A 102 14.23 5.65 -23.11
CA GLY A 102 13.95 5.56 -24.55
C GLY A 102 14.86 6.46 -25.41
N GLU A 103 14.63 6.45 -26.72
CA GLU A 103 15.38 7.26 -27.66
C GLU A 103 15.20 8.77 -27.43
N LYS A 104 16.32 9.47 -27.23
CA LYS A 104 16.38 10.91 -27.00
C LYS A 104 16.74 11.64 -28.30
N PRO A 105 16.13 12.81 -28.59
CA PRO A 105 16.59 13.67 -29.68
C PRO A 105 18.07 14.03 -29.53
N SER A 106 18.82 14.01 -30.62
CA SER A 106 20.25 14.37 -30.62
C SER A 106 20.50 15.86 -30.37
N VAL A 107 19.48 16.70 -30.57
CA VAL A 107 19.54 18.16 -30.38
C VAL A 107 18.38 18.57 -29.47
N ASN A 108 18.70 19.28 -28.38
CA ASN A 108 17.75 19.85 -27.42
C ASN A 108 16.69 18.84 -26.93
N PRO A 109 17.09 17.73 -26.24
CA PRO A 109 16.13 16.83 -25.66
C PRO A 109 15.23 17.57 -24.64
N PRO A 110 13.92 17.27 -24.61
CA PRO A 110 13.03 17.83 -23.60
C PRO A 110 13.55 17.51 -22.18
N PRO A 111 13.50 18.46 -21.21
CA PRO A 111 14.06 18.26 -19.87
C PRO A 111 13.52 17.03 -19.12
N TRP A 112 12.27 16.62 -19.41
CA TRP A 112 11.67 15.45 -18.79
C TRP A 112 12.34 14.13 -19.19
N MET A 113 13.07 14.08 -20.32
CA MET A 113 13.79 12.88 -20.76
C MET A 113 15.11 12.67 -20.00
N ASP A 114 15.65 13.72 -19.38
CA ASP A 114 16.90 13.67 -18.60
C ASP A 114 16.65 13.81 -17.10
N ALA A 115 15.40 14.01 -16.69
CA ALA A 115 15.03 14.16 -15.30
C ALA A 115 14.98 12.82 -14.55
N GLU A 116 15.28 12.92 -13.26
CA GLU A 116 15.12 11.86 -12.28
C GLU A 116 13.79 12.02 -11.53
N TYR A 117 13.10 10.92 -11.31
CA TYR A 117 11.78 10.89 -10.69
C TYR A 117 11.78 9.98 -9.47
N ASP A 118 11.90 10.60 -8.30
CA ASP A 118 11.87 9.86 -7.04
C ASP A 118 10.45 9.45 -6.66
N VAL A 119 10.33 8.19 -6.28
CA VAL A 119 9.12 7.60 -5.72
C VAL A 119 9.43 7.17 -4.30
N TRP A 120 8.66 7.70 -3.35
CA TRP A 120 8.77 7.35 -1.94
C TRP A 120 7.64 6.39 -1.60
N PHE A 121 7.93 5.32 -0.87
CA PHE A 121 6.95 4.31 -0.53
C PHE A 121 7.23 3.62 0.80
N ARG A 122 6.21 3.01 1.38
CA ARG A 122 6.33 2.11 2.53
C ARG A 122 6.06 0.69 2.05
N ASN A 123 6.83 -0.28 2.52
CA ASN A 123 6.68 -1.68 2.14
C ASN A 123 5.23 -2.19 2.31
N PRO A 124 4.48 -2.46 1.21
CA PRO A 124 3.06 -2.80 1.32
C PRO A 124 2.78 -4.06 2.12
N ARG A 125 3.64 -5.08 2.04
CA ARG A 125 3.50 -6.30 2.83
C ARG A 125 3.56 -6.02 4.34
N GLN A 126 4.50 -5.19 4.78
CA GLN A 126 4.59 -4.79 6.18
C GLN A 126 3.38 -3.95 6.61
N CYS A 127 2.91 -3.03 5.76
CA CYS A 127 1.70 -2.25 6.02
C CYS A 127 0.48 -3.15 6.21
N VAL A 128 0.32 -4.16 5.36
CA VAL A 128 -0.74 -5.17 5.47
C VAL A 128 -0.62 -5.98 6.76
N HIS A 129 0.59 -6.37 7.15
CA HIS A 129 0.82 -7.09 8.42
C HIS A 129 0.40 -6.24 9.62
N ASN A 130 0.71 -4.94 9.62
CA ASN A 130 0.29 -4.03 10.69
C ASN A 130 -1.23 -3.94 10.79
N ILE A 131 -1.94 -3.83 9.67
CA ILE A 131 -3.42 -3.82 9.64
C ILE A 131 -3.97 -5.13 10.21
N ILE A 132 -3.48 -6.28 9.74
CA ILE A 132 -3.98 -7.61 10.11
C ILE A 132 -3.67 -7.95 11.58
N ARG A 133 -2.52 -7.49 12.10
CA ARG A 133 -2.09 -7.69 13.48
C ARG A 133 -2.78 -6.78 14.48
N ASN A 134 -3.47 -5.72 14.01
CA ASN A 134 -4.10 -4.75 14.89
C ASN A 134 -5.22 -5.41 15.73
N PRO A 135 -5.06 -5.52 17.07
CA PRO A 135 -6.08 -6.13 17.93
C PRO A 135 -7.40 -5.36 17.94
N LEU A 136 -7.37 -4.05 17.62
CA LEU A 136 -8.58 -3.22 17.50
C LEU A 136 -9.46 -3.61 16.31
N LEU A 137 -8.89 -4.31 15.32
CA LEU A 137 -9.59 -4.79 14.13
C LEU A 137 -9.98 -6.28 14.24
N ALA A 138 -9.53 -6.99 15.27
CA ALA A 138 -9.72 -8.44 15.39
C ALA A 138 -11.19 -8.90 15.30
N LYS A 139 -12.13 -8.10 15.82
CA LYS A 139 -13.58 -8.36 15.77
C LYS A 139 -14.29 -7.65 14.61
N GLU A 140 -13.55 -6.89 13.83
CA GLU A 140 -14.05 -6.03 12.75
C GLU A 140 -13.46 -6.46 11.39
N MET A 141 -13.15 -7.75 11.26
CA MET A 141 -12.59 -8.37 10.07
C MET A 141 -13.30 -9.67 9.73
N ASP A 142 -13.65 -9.80 8.46
CA ASP A 142 -14.16 -11.03 7.88
C ASP A 142 -13.01 -11.86 7.29
N LEU A 143 -12.79 -13.05 7.85
CA LEU A 143 -11.70 -13.95 7.45
C LEU A 143 -12.07 -14.88 6.29
N ARG A 144 -13.33 -14.85 5.87
CA ARG A 144 -13.89 -15.65 4.77
C ARG A 144 -14.99 -14.85 4.08
N PRO A 145 -15.21 -15.08 2.78
CA PRO A 145 -16.38 -14.55 2.10
C PRO A 145 -17.67 -15.00 2.78
N PHE A 146 -18.68 -14.14 2.74
CA PHE A 146 -20.00 -14.46 3.27
C PHE A 146 -21.11 -13.92 2.38
N ARG A 147 -22.32 -14.42 2.63
CA ARG A 147 -23.53 -14.10 1.89
C ARG A 147 -24.60 -13.70 2.89
N GLU A 148 -25.01 -12.44 2.89
CA GLU A 148 -26.05 -11.92 3.79
C GLU A 148 -27.35 -11.72 3.01
N TYR A 149 -28.47 -12.14 3.61
CA TYR A 149 -29.80 -12.04 3.02
C TYR A 149 -30.76 -11.39 4.01
N SER A 150 -31.65 -10.56 3.49
CA SER A 150 -32.72 -9.94 4.28
C SER A 150 -33.66 -11.00 4.81
N THR A 151 -33.87 -11.02 6.13
CA THR A 151 -34.84 -11.94 6.78
C THR A 151 -36.29 -11.73 6.33
N HIS A 152 -36.60 -10.57 5.75
CA HIS A 152 -37.97 -10.22 5.34
C HIS A 152 -38.28 -10.60 3.89
N ALA A 153 -37.28 -10.53 3.00
CA ALA A 153 -37.50 -10.65 1.56
C ALA A 153 -36.61 -11.71 0.88
N ASP A 154 -35.72 -12.39 1.63
CA ASP A 154 -34.69 -13.29 1.09
C ASP A 154 -33.81 -12.63 -0.01
N GLU A 155 -33.73 -11.31 0.03
CA GLU A 155 -32.96 -10.50 -0.91
C GLU A 155 -31.51 -10.38 -0.46
N ARG A 156 -30.60 -10.49 -1.42
CA ARG A 156 -29.17 -10.33 -1.19
C ARG A 156 -28.84 -8.91 -0.69
N GLN A 157 -28.09 -8.82 0.40
CA GLN A 157 -27.51 -7.59 0.91
C GLN A 157 -25.99 -7.57 0.75
N TRP A 158 -25.46 -6.42 0.32
CA TRP A 158 -24.02 -6.16 0.25
C TRP A 158 -23.70 -5.01 1.19
N LYS A 159 -22.84 -5.28 2.17
CA LYS A 159 -22.45 -4.29 3.17
C LYS A 159 -20.94 -4.16 3.20
N ASP A 160 -20.25 -5.21 3.61
CA ASP A 160 -18.79 -5.23 3.73
C ASP A 160 -18.16 -5.86 2.49
N PHE A 161 -16.88 -5.57 2.21
CA PHE A 161 -16.24 -6.02 0.97
C PHE A 161 -16.23 -7.56 0.86
N MET A 162 -16.10 -8.27 1.98
CA MET A 162 -16.14 -9.74 2.00
C MET A 162 -17.53 -10.34 1.73
N SER A 163 -18.57 -9.50 1.58
CA SER A 163 -19.90 -9.91 1.10
C SER A 163 -20.03 -9.90 -0.43
N GLY A 164 -19.00 -9.48 -1.17
CA GLY A 164 -19.02 -9.42 -2.64
C GLY A 164 -18.87 -10.80 -3.31
N ASP A 165 -19.40 -10.93 -4.53
CA ASP A 165 -19.23 -12.17 -5.31
C ASP A 165 -17.78 -12.38 -5.77
N TRP A 166 -17.06 -11.30 -6.11
CA TRP A 166 -15.66 -11.39 -6.53
C TRP A 166 -14.75 -12.06 -5.49
N VAL A 167 -14.89 -11.71 -4.20
CA VAL A 167 -14.06 -12.37 -3.16
C VAL A 167 -14.44 -13.84 -2.97
N TRP A 168 -15.69 -14.21 -3.27
CA TRP A 168 -16.16 -15.58 -3.21
C TRP A 168 -15.51 -16.40 -4.32
N GLU A 169 -15.55 -15.89 -5.55
CA GLU A 169 -14.87 -16.49 -6.70
C GLU A 169 -13.36 -16.64 -6.45
N GLN A 170 -12.71 -15.61 -5.88
CA GLN A 170 -11.30 -15.71 -5.51
C GLN A 170 -11.05 -16.81 -4.47
N ALA A 171 -11.92 -16.96 -3.47
CA ALA A 171 -11.78 -18.02 -2.47
C ALA A 171 -11.97 -19.41 -3.08
N ASP A 172 -12.90 -19.57 -4.02
CA ASP A 172 -13.10 -20.83 -4.76
C ASP A 172 -11.84 -21.18 -5.57
N LEU A 173 -11.28 -20.24 -6.33
CA LEU A 173 -10.03 -20.44 -7.09
C LEU A 173 -8.84 -20.78 -6.18
N ILE A 174 -8.73 -20.14 -5.01
CA ILE A 174 -7.68 -20.43 -4.03
C ILE A 174 -7.88 -21.81 -3.39
N ALA A 175 -9.11 -22.33 -3.33
CA ALA A 175 -9.39 -23.64 -2.76
C ALA A 175 -9.12 -24.79 -3.74
N GLU A 176 -8.97 -24.53 -5.04
CA GLU A 176 -8.63 -25.54 -6.05
C GLU A 176 -7.21 -26.09 -5.88
N ASP A 177 -6.27 -25.24 -5.44
CA ASP A 177 -4.88 -25.64 -5.17
C ASP A 177 -4.75 -26.20 -3.73
N PRO A 178 -4.35 -27.47 -3.56
CA PRO A 178 -4.15 -28.08 -2.24
C PRO A 178 -3.19 -27.33 -1.32
N GLU A 179 -2.19 -26.64 -1.86
CA GLU A 179 -1.19 -25.91 -1.06
C GLU A 179 -1.79 -24.62 -0.47
N THR A 180 -2.70 -23.99 -1.20
CA THR A 180 -3.39 -22.78 -0.75
C THR A 180 -4.72 -23.05 -0.04
N TRP A 181 -5.24 -24.27 -0.13
CA TRP A 181 -6.49 -24.67 0.52
C TRP A 181 -6.50 -24.38 2.02
N GLY A 182 -7.56 -23.71 2.48
CA GLY A 182 -7.73 -23.31 3.89
C GLY A 182 -7.00 -22.04 4.30
N SER A 183 -6.27 -21.40 3.38
CA SER A 183 -5.68 -20.06 3.57
C SER A 183 -6.76 -18.98 3.64
N THR A 184 -6.44 -17.87 4.31
CA THR A 184 -7.26 -16.67 4.33
C THR A 184 -6.85 -15.77 3.16
N PHE A 185 -7.81 -15.45 2.30
CA PHE A 185 -7.61 -14.48 1.24
C PHE A 185 -7.64 -13.06 1.80
N ILE A 186 -6.63 -12.27 1.46
CA ILE A 186 -6.49 -10.86 1.84
C ILE A 186 -6.51 -10.02 0.55
N PRO A 187 -7.67 -9.44 0.20
CA PRO A 187 -7.77 -8.51 -0.91
C PRO A 187 -7.02 -7.22 -0.62
N ILE A 188 -6.20 -6.74 -1.54
CA ILE A 188 -5.50 -5.47 -1.44
C ILE A 188 -6.30 -4.41 -2.18
N ILE A 189 -6.83 -3.43 -1.45
CA ILE A 189 -7.58 -2.31 -2.03
C ILE A 189 -6.63 -1.13 -2.11
N LEU A 190 -6.52 -0.54 -3.29
CA LEU A 190 -5.68 0.62 -3.55
C LEU A 190 -6.53 1.84 -3.82
N GLY A 191 -5.95 3.01 -3.63
CA GLY A 191 -6.54 4.26 -4.10
C GLY A 191 -5.46 5.31 -4.24
N SER A 192 -5.64 6.24 -5.16
CA SER A 192 -4.78 7.41 -5.27
C SER A 192 -5.62 8.62 -5.57
N ASP A 193 -5.18 9.78 -5.13
CA ASP A 193 -5.86 11.03 -5.40
C ASP A 193 -4.79 12.09 -5.66
N LYS A 194 -4.72 12.61 -6.88
CA LYS A 194 -3.78 13.69 -7.20
C LYS A 194 -4.26 14.98 -6.54
N THR A 195 -3.50 15.46 -5.55
CA THR A 195 -3.86 16.64 -4.74
C THR A 195 -2.87 17.78 -4.91
N THR A 196 -3.38 19.00 -5.12
CA THR A 196 -2.57 20.22 -5.19
C THR A 196 -2.44 20.82 -3.78
N VAL A 197 -1.23 20.97 -3.26
CA VAL A 197 -0.98 21.33 -1.85
C VAL A 197 -0.62 22.80 -1.65
N SER A 198 -0.01 23.46 -2.65
CA SER A 198 0.24 24.91 -2.55
C SER A 198 0.11 25.62 -3.90
N VAL A 199 -0.80 26.58 -4.00
CA VAL A 199 -0.99 27.42 -5.20
C VAL A 199 -0.13 28.69 -5.14
N ALA A 200 0.18 29.21 -3.94
CA ALA A 200 0.80 30.52 -3.77
C ALA A 200 2.35 30.52 -3.68
N THR A 201 2.98 29.39 -3.36
CA THR A 201 4.41 29.33 -3.01
C THR A 201 5.23 28.29 -3.79
N GLY A 202 4.67 27.56 -4.77
CA GLY A 202 5.50 26.66 -5.58
C GLY A 202 4.84 25.62 -6.48
N ASN A 203 3.51 25.59 -6.66
CA ASN A 203 2.83 24.53 -7.43
C ASN A 203 3.26 23.11 -7.00
N ASN A 204 3.36 22.86 -5.69
CA ASN A 204 3.58 21.51 -5.17
C ASN A 204 2.28 20.72 -5.27
N GLU A 205 2.32 19.66 -6.07
CA GLU A 205 1.27 18.64 -6.16
C GLU A 205 1.83 17.40 -5.45
N TYR A 206 1.00 16.68 -4.70
CA TYR A 206 1.31 15.33 -4.24
C TYR A 206 0.41 14.32 -4.94
N TYR A 207 0.96 13.13 -5.16
CA TYR A 207 0.18 12.01 -5.68
C TYR A 207 0.26 10.83 -4.70
N PRO A 208 -0.46 10.92 -3.57
CA PRO A 208 -0.51 9.86 -2.58
C PRO A 208 -1.13 8.57 -3.14
N LEU A 209 -0.53 7.43 -2.76
CA LEU A 209 -1.05 6.08 -2.97
C LEU A 209 -1.43 5.50 -1.61
N TYR A 210 -2.69 5.11 -1.45
CA TYR A 210 -3.26 4.51 -0.25
C TYR A 210 -3.48 3.01 -0.45
N LEU A 211 -3.40 2.27 0.66
CA LEU A 211 -3.67 0.85 0.74
C LEU A 211 -4.63 0.54 1.89
N SER A 212 -5.52 -0.41 1.66
CA SER A 212 -6.37 -1.04 2.67
C SER A 212 -6.50 -2.53 2.37
N VAL A 213 -7.04 -3.31 3.32
CA VAL A 213 -7.37 -4.72 3.10
C VAL A 213 -8.88 -4.91 2.97
N GLY A 214 -9.30 -5.83 2.11
CA GLY A 214 -10.72 -6.13 1.90
C GLY A 214 -11.43 -6.66 3.14
N ASN A 215 -10.70 -7.33 4.04
CA ASN A 215 -11.26 -8.03 5.19
C ASN A 215 -11.86 -7.11 6.24
N VAL A 216 -11.41 -5.85 6.35
CA VAL A 216 -11.93 -4.93 7.37
C VAL A 216 -13.34 -4.46 7.03
N HIS A 217 -14.21 -4.43 8.04
CA HIS A 217 -15.57 -3.91 7.90
C HIS A 217 -15.56 -2.44 7.44
N ASN A 218 -16.59 -2.04 6.71
CA ASN A 218 -16.69 -0.68 6.17
C ASN A 218 -16.80 0.39 7.26
N THR A 219 -17.34 0.04 8.43
CA THR A 219 -17.45 0.94 9.59
C THR A 219 -16.07 1.36 10.12
N VAL A 220 -15.09 0.46 10.09
CA VAL A 220 -13.73 0.75 10.59
C VAL A 220 -12.84 1.44 9.57
N ARG A 221 -13.14 1.35 8.27
CA ARG A 221 -12.44 2.13 7.22
C ARG A 221 -12.57 3.64 7.40
N ARG A 222 -13.67 4.09 8.03
CA ARG A 222 -13.94 5.51 8.33
C ARG A 222 -13.53 5.91 9.74
N ALA A 223 -13.18 4.96 10.59
CA ALA A 223 -12.65 5.23 11.92
C ALA A 223 -11.13 5.37 11.82
N HIS A 224 -10.53 6.33 12.51
CA HIS A 224 -9.07 6.50 12.63
C HIS A 224 -8.44 5.31 13.38
N ARG A 225 -8.46 4.10 12.79
CA ARG A 225 -7.97 2.83 13.35
C ARG A 225 -6.98 2.15 12.41
N ASP A 226 -6.30 2.95 11.58
CA ASP A 226 -5.26 2.50 10.65
C ASP A 226 -5.70 1.43 9.64
N ALA A 227 -6.99 1.36 9.31
CA ALA A 227 -7.52 0.46 8.30
C ALA A 227 -7.21 0.90 6.86
N VAL A 228 -6.83 2.17 6.68
CA VAL A 228 -6.35 2.76 5.42
C VAL A 228 -5.03 3.45 5.72
N VAL A 229 -4.00 3.13 4.95
CA VAL A 229 -2.64 3.61 5.18
C VAL A 229 -2.07 4.20 3.89
N LEU A 230 -1.36 5.32 4.01
CA LEU A 230 -0.62 5.93 2.90
C LEU A 230 0.64 5.13 2.62
N ILE A 231 0.77 4.47 1.46
CA ILE A 231 1.92 3.61 1.13
C ILE A 231 2.88 4.22 0.13
N GLY A 232 2.57 5.37 -0.48
CA GLY A 232 3.48 5.98 -1.43
C GLY A 232 3.15 7.41 -1.81
N PHE A 233 4.17 8.10 -2.31
CA PHE A 233 4.08 9.35 -3.05
C PHE A 233 4.63 9.09 -4.45
N LEU A 234 3.73 9.06 -5.43
CA LEU A 234 4.07 8.79 -6.82
C LEU A 234 4.69 10.02 -7.47
N ALA A 235 5.67 9.80 -8.33
CA ALA A 235 6.29 10.86 -9.10
C ALA A 235 5.31 11.47 -10.11
N MET A 236 5.35 12.79 -10.25
CA MET A 236 4.56 13.53 -11.21
C MET A 236 5.47 14.31 -12.16
N PRO A 237 5.75 13.76 -13.35
CA PRO A 237 6.62 14.42 -14.28
C PRO A 237 5.91 15.66 -14.83
N LYS A 238 6.60 16.79 -14.75
CA LYS A 238 6.14 18.08 -15.27
C LYS A 238 6.90 18.37 -16.57
N THR A 239 6.22 19.05 -17.48
CA THR A 239 6.82 19.51 -18.73
C THR A 239 6.25 20.87 -19.13
N THR A 240 6.89 21.53 -20.10
CA THR A 240 6.40 22.80 -20.65
C THR A 240 5.12 22.58 -21.46
N LYS A 241 4.31 23.64 -21.65
CA LYS A 241 3.08 23.54 -22.46
C LYS A 241 3.32 23.01 -23.87
N GLU A 242 4.49 23.32 -24.44
CA GLU A 242 4.93 22.85 -25.75
C GLU A 242 4.99 21.32 -25.85
N HIS A 243 5.47 20.65 -24.81
CA HIS A 243 5.62 19.19 -24.80
C HIS A 243 4.49 18.45 -24.08
N ALA A 244 3.52 19.16 -23.49
CA ALA A 244 2.41 18.53 -22.76
C ALA A 244 1.52 17.65 -23.66
N GLY A 245 1.42 18.01 -24.94
CA GLY A 245 0.68 17.25 -25.96
C GLY A 245 1.47 16.12 -26.62
N ASP A 246 2.77 16.00 -26.34
CA ASP A 246 3.65 14.99 -26.96
C ASP A 246 3.22 13.58 -26.55
N THR A 247 2.99 12.72 -27.54
CA THR A 247 2.66 11.30 -27.36
C THR A 247 3.72 10.58 -26.53
N ARG A 248 5.01 10.89 -26.71
CA ARG A 248 6.10 10.28 -25.93
C ARG A 248 6.01 10.64 -24.46
N PHE A 249 5.75 11.91 -24.15
CA PHE A 249 5.58 12.37 -22.78
C PHE A 249 4.34 11.75 -22.12
N ARG A 250 3.21 11.68 -22.84
CA ARG A 250 1.99 11.02 -22.36
C ARG A 250 2.20 9.52 -22.10
N LYS A 251 2.96 8.85 -22.96
CA LYS A 251 3.37 7.44 -22.76
C LYS A 251 4.25 7.28 -21.53
N PHE A 252 5.29 8.11 -21.41
CA PHE A 252 6.18 8.11 -20.26
C PHE A 252 5.44 8.31 -18.94
N ARG A 253 4.47 9.24 -18.89
CA ARG A 253 3.62 9.44 -17.70
C ARG A 253 2.88 8.17 -17.27
N ARG A 254 2.30 7.45 -18.23
CA ARG A 254 1.60 6.18 -17.96
C ARG A 254 2.57 5.10 -17.49
N GLN A 255 3.71 4.97 -18.18
CA GLN A 255 4.78 4.03 -17.81
C GLN A 255 5.31 4.28 -16.40
N LEU A 256 5.63 5.53 -16.08
CA LEU A 256 6.12 5.93 -14.76
C LEU A 256 5.11 5.55 -13.68
N PHE A 257 3.82 5.83 -13.88
CA PHE A 257 2.78 5.43 -12.93
C PHE A 257 2.71 3.91 -12.74
N HIS A 258 2.54 3.14 -13.82
CA HIS A 258 2.35 1.69 -13.73
C HIS A 258 3.58 0.95 -13.21
N SER A 259 4.78 1.34 -13.67
CA SER A 259 6.03 0.76 -13.17
C SER A 259 6.27 1.09 -11.70
N SER A 260 5.92 2.30 -11.26
CA SER A 260 6.05 2.69 -9.85
C SER A 260 5.11 1.87 -8.96
N VAL A 261 3.82 1.77 -9.32
CA VAL A 261 2.85 0.98 -8.55
C VAL A 261 3.24 -0.50 -8.53
N SER A 262 3.65 -1.06 -9.68
CA SER A 262 4.14 -2.44 -9.76
C SER A 262 5.35 -2.67 -8.84
N LYS A 263 6.35 -1.76 -8.88
CA LYS A 263 7.54 -1.84 -8.03
C LYS A 263 7.20 -1.78 -6.54
N ILE A 264 6.28 -0.90 -6.13
CA ILE A 264 5.82 -0.77 -4.75
C ILE A 264 5.17 -2.08 -4.28
N LEU A 265 4.25 -2.64 -5.08
CA LEU A 265 3.47 -3.84 -4.72
C LEU A 265 4.26 -5.15 -4.82
N GLN A 266 5.48 -5.11 -5.36
CA GLN A 266 6.31 -6.30 -5.60
C GLN A 266 6.52 -7.17 -4.35
N SER A 267 6.54 -6.56 -3.16
CA SER A 267 6.69 -7.26 -1.87
C SER A 267 5.54 -8.24 -1.55
N LEU A 268 4.36 -8.04 -2.14
CA LEU A 268 3.18 -8.89 -1.94
C LEU A 268 3.17 -10.10 -2.88
N LYS A 269 3.82 -9.99 -4.04
CA LYS A 269 3.75 -10.95 -5.15
C LYS A 269 4.06 -12.41 -4.75
N PRO A 270 5.08 -12.72 -3.94
CA PRO A 270 5.37 -14.11 -3.56
C PRO A 270 4.21 -14.78 -2.82
N ALA A 271 3.56 -14.01 -1.93
CA ALA A 271 2.43 -14.48 -1.13
C ALA A 271 1.08 -14.41 -1.86
N MET A 272 1.09 -14.14 -3.17
CA MET A 272 -0.09 -14.28 -4.02
C MET A 272 -0.20 -15.67 -4.64
N THR A 273 0.82 -16.53 -4.56
CA THR A 273 0.77 -17.94 -5.03
C THR A 273 1.07 -18.90 -3.90
N THR A 274 2.13 -18.64 -3.12
CA THR A 274 2.53 -19.47 -1.99
C THR A 274 2.10 -18.82 -0.68
N PRO A 275 1.29 -19.48 0.18
CA PRO A 275 0.81 -18.84 1.39
C PRO A 275 1.94 -18.52 2.36
N GLU A 276 1.82 -17.39 3.05
CA GLU A 276 2.68 -17.08 4.19
C GLU A 276 1.93 -17.13 5.51
N VAL A 277 2.66 -17.41 6.60
CA VAL A 277 2.06 -17.53 7.94
C VAL A 277 2.14 -16.19 8.66
N VAL A 278 0.97 -15.63 8.98
CA VAL A 278 0.84 -14.31 9.60
C VAL A 278 0.03 -14.43 10.90
N ARG A 279 0.49 -13.76 11.96
CA ARG A 279 -0.28 -13.59 13.20
C ARG A 279 -1.32 -12.50 13.01
N PHE A 280 -2.55 -12.71 13.47
CA PHE A 280 -3.64 -11.74 13.41
C PHE A 280 -3.85 -11.07 14.77
N GLY A 281 -4.64 -9.99 14.79
CA GLY A 281 -4.97 -9.25 16.01
C GLY A 281 -5.76 -10.06 17.06
N ASP A 282 -6.35 -11.19 16.68
CA ASP A 282 -6.98 -12.15 17.61
C ASP A 282 -5.98 -13.14 18.24
N GLY A 283 -4.70 -13.05 17.87
CA GLY A 283 -3.60 -13.86 18.40
C GLY A 283 -3.31 -15.13 17.61
N HIS A 284 -4.21 -15.57 16.73
CA HIS A 284 -4.02 -16.78 15.91
C HIS A 284 -3.09 -16.53 14.73
N PHE A 285 -2.29 -17.54 14.37
CA PHE A 285 -1.61 -17.58 13.09
C PHE A 285 -2.53 -18.13 12.00
N ARG A 286 -2.41 -17.60 10.79
CA ARG A 286 -3.14 -18.08 9.61
C ARG A 286 -2.22 -18.07 8.40
N ARG A 287 -2.41 -19.05 7.52
CA ARG A 287 -1.89 -18.99 6.15
C ARG A 287 -2.64 -17.90 5.40
N VAL A 288 -1.92 -17.03 4.70
CA VAL A 288 -2.46 -15.87 3.99
C VAL A 288 -2.07 -15.93 2.51
N ILE A 289 -3.04 -15.68 1.64
CA ILE A 289 -2.84 -15.39 0.21
C ILE A 289 -3.31 -13.97 -0.07
N TYR A 290 -2.46 -13.18 -0.73
CA TYR A 290 -2.82 -11.84 -1.21
C TYR A 290 -3.42 -11.89 -2.61
N GLY A 291 -4.23 -10.89 -2.96
CA GLY A 291 -4.63 -10.63 -4.33
C GLY A 291 -4.99 -9.16 -4.52
N LEU A 292 -4.69 -8.62 -5.70
CA LEU A 292 -4.99 -7.24 -6.02
C LEU A 292 -6.49 -7.08 -6.25
N GLY A 293 -7.14 -6.37 -5.32
CA GLY A 293 -8.54 -6.04 -5.38
C GLY A 293 -8.81 -4.73 -6.13
N PRO A 294 -9.96 -4.09 -5.87
CA PRO A 294 -10.34 -2.86 -6.54
C PRO A 294 -9.39 -1.70 -6.27
N TYR A 295 -9.33 -0.82 -7.25
CA TYR A 295 -8.69 0.49 -7.14
C TYR A 295 -9.77 1.58 -7.04
N ILE A 296 -9.76 2.35 -5.95
CA ILE A 296 -10.64 3.49 -5.73
C ILE A 296 -10.04 4.70 -6.44
N ALA A 297 -10.70 5.14 -7.50
CA ALA A 297 -10.21 6.20 -8.39
C ALA A 297 -11.37 6.97 -9.01
N ASP A 298 -11.14 8.24 -9.30
CA ASP A 298 -12.05 9.03 -10.14
C ASP A 298 -11.95 8.60 -11.62
N TYR A 299 -12.66 9.28 -12.51
CA TYR A 299 -12.64 8.92 -13.93
C TYR A 299 -11.26 9.12 -14.59
N GLU A 300 -10.55 10.20 -14.30
CA GLU A 300 -9.25 10.47 -14.92
C GLU A 300 -8.19 9.45 -14.47
N GLU A 301 -8.26 9.05 -13.20
CA GLU A 301 -7.42 7.99 -12.65
C GLU A 301 -7.84 6.61 -13.18
N GLN A 302 -9.12 6.33 -13.36
CA GLN A 302 -9.58 5.10 -14.03
C GLN A 302 -9.09 5.02 -15.49
N VAL A 303 -9.07 6.14 -16.20
CA VAL A 303 -8.51 6.24 -17.56
C VAL A 303 -7.02 5.88 -17.55
N LEU A 304 -6.27 6.39 -16.58
CA LEU A 304 -4.86 6.05 -16.38
C LEU A 304 -4.69 4.56 -16.06
N LEU A 305 -5.44 4.03 -15.10
CA LEU A 305 -5.36 2.66 -14.61
C LEU A 305 -5.69 1.61 -15.68
N ALA A 306 -6.74 1.85 -16.46
CA ALA A 306 -7.17 0.97 -17.54
C ALA A 306 -6.37 1.19 -18.84
N CYS A 307 -5.41 2.12 -18.83
CA CYS A 307 -4.60 2.54 -19.98
C CYS A 307 -5.42 3.03 -21.20
N ILE A 308 -6.66 3.49 -20.99
CA ILE A 308 -7.55 3.89 -22.07
C ILE A 308 -7.37 5.37 -22.47
N VAL A 309 -8.06 5.77 -23.55
CA VAL A 309 -8.18 7.17 -23.95
C VAL A 309 -9.36 7.82 -23.20
N ARG A 310 -9.17 9.07 -22.77
CA ARG A 310 -10.25 9.86 -22.15
C ARG A 310 -11.50 9.90 -23.04
N GLY A 311 -12.67 9.76 -22.43
CA GLY A 311 -13.97 9.65 -23.08
C GLY A 311 -14.42 8.20 -23.31
N TRP A 312 -13.56 7.21 -23.07
CA TRP A 312 -13.92 5.79 -23.19
C TRP A 312 -14.38 5.22 -21.85
N CYS A 313 -15.10 4.10 -21.88
CA CYS A 313 -15.47 3.38 -20.66
C CYS A 313 -14.29 2.57 -20.11
N PRO A 314 -13.91 2.73 -18.82
CA PRO A 314 -12.86 1.95 -18.19
C PRO A 314 -13.30 0.52 -17.83
N LYS A 315 -14.60 0.22 -17.93
CA LYS A 315 -15.19 -1.08 -17.53
C LYS A 315 -15.53 -1.99 -18.71
N CYS A 316 -15.86 -1.43 -19.87
CA CYS A 316 -16.26 -2.19 -21.06
C CYS A 316 -15.57 -1.68 -22.33
N LEU A 317 -15.83 -2.36 -23.43
CA LEU A 317 -15.30 -2.06 -24.76
C LEU A 317 -16.17 -1.10 -25.58
N SER A 318 -17.13 -0.41 -24.96
CA SER A 318 -18.01 0.55 -25.66
C SER A 318 -17.20 1.64 -26.36
N ASN A 319 -17.67 2.03 -27.54
CA ASN A 319 -17.09 3.15 -28.29
C ASN A 319 -17.41 4.47 -27.57
N ARG A 320 -16.48 5.43 -27.57
CA ARG A 320 -16.71 6.76 -26.98
C ARG A 320 -17.94 7.49 -27.54
N GLU A 321 -18.34 7.16 -28.77
CA GLU A 321 -19.46 7.77 -29.48
C GLU A 321 -20.78 7.02 -29.23
N ASP A 322 -20.72 5.86 -28.56
CA ASP A 322 -21.87 5.01 -28.22
C ASP A 322 -21.63 4.27 -26.89
N LEU A 323 -21.73 5.02 -25.79
CA LEU A 323 -21.51 4.47 -24.44
C LEU A 323 -22.69 3.63 -23.93
N ASP A 324 -23.89 3.81 -24.52
CA ASP A 324 -25.11 3.08 -24.16
C ASP A 324 -25.27 1.78 -24.97
N GLY A 325 -24.42 1.56 -25.97
CA GLY A 325 -24.38 0.33 -26.75
C GLY A 325 -23.98 -0.90 -25.93
N ASP A 326 -24.49 -2.06 -26.33
CA ASP A 326 -24.12 -3.33 -25.73
C ASP A 326 -22.64 -3.64 -26.02
N ALA A 327 -21.85 -3.80 -24.96
CA ALA A 327 -20.43 -4.03 -25.07
C ALA A 327 -19.93 -4.99 -24.00
N LEU A 328 -18.97 -5.83 -24.40
CA LEU A 328 -18.31 -6.75 -23.49
C LEU A 328 -17.55 -5.98 -22.41
N HIS A 329 -17.57 -6.52 -21.19
CA HIS A 329 -16.75 -6.02 -20.10
C HIS A 329 -15.28 -6.33 -20.36
N ARG A 330 -14.42 -5.41 -19.95
CA ARG A 330 -12.97 -5.64 -19.90
C ARG A 330 -12.71 -6.73 -18.86
N CYS A 331 -11.92 -7.72 -19.22
CA CYS A 331 -11.54 -8.81 -18.32
C CYS A 331 -10.06 -9.17 -18.54
N ARG A 332 -9.49 -9.92 -17.60
CA ARG A 332 -8.09 -10.37 -17.67
C ARG A 332 -7.82 -11.15 -18.96
N ASN A 333 -8.70 -12.08 -19.33
CA ASN A 333 -8.54 -12.88 -20.56
C ASN A 333 -8.49 -12.01 -21.82
N TYR A 334 -9.26 -10.90 -21.86
CA TYR A 334 -9.18 -9.95 -22.96
C TYR A 334 -7.83 -9.23 -23.00
N THR A 335 -7.32 -8.78 -21.85
CA THR A 335 -5.99 -8.16 -21.75
C THR A 335 -4.89 -9.15 -22.13
N GLU A 336 -4.97 -10.40 -21.67
CA GLU A 336 -4.00 -11.46 -22.01
C GLU A 336 -4.04 -11.80 -23.50
N ALA A 337 -5.22 -11.91 -24.11
CA ALA A 337 -5.36 -12.11 -25.56
C ALA A 337 -4.73 -10.96 -26.36
N LEU A 338 -4.94 -9.71 -25.94
CA LEU A 338 -4.24 -8.57 -26.54
C LEU A 338 -2.72 -8.72 -26.38
N VAL A 339 -2.25 -9.15 -25.20
CA VAL A 339 -0.82 -9.33 -24.92
C VAL A 339 -0.19 -10.45 -25.76
N GLU A 340 -0.92 -11.52 -26.02
CA GLU A 340 -0.48 -12.64 -26.85
C GLU A 340 -0.43 -12.31 -28.34
N GLU A 341 -1.39 -11.52 -28.83
CA GLU A 341 -1.50 -11.17 -30.25
C GLU A 341 -0.63 -9.96 -30.65
N GLY A 342 -0.38 -9.03 -29.72
CA GLY A 342 0.43 -7.83 -29.96
C GLY A 342 1.90 -8.03 -29.61
N THR A 343 2.80 -7.32 -30.31
CA THR A 343 4.17 -7.19 -29.78
C THR A 343 4.17 -6.32 -28.53
N LEU A 344 5.09 -6.57 -27.60
CA LEU A 344 5.22 -5.75 -26.38
C LEU A 344 5.37 -4.26 -26.75
N GLY A 345 6.07 -3.95 -27.85
CA GLY A 345 6.14 -2.60 -28.42
C GLY A 345 4.77 -2.00 -28.73
N GLU A 346 3.98 -2.67 -29.58
CA GLU A 346 2.63 -2.25 -30.00
C GLU A 346 1.68 -2.13 -28.81
N LEU A 347 1.73 -3.05 -27.86
CA LEU A 347 0.89 -3.00 -26.67
C LEU A 347 1.22 -1.81 -25.79
N TRP A 348 2.50 -1.51 -25.59
CA TRP A 348 2.92 -0.34 -24.85
C TRP A 348 2.64 0.97 -25.63
N ASP A 349 2.78 0.96 -26.95
CA ASP A 349 2.58 2.11 -27.83
C ASP A 349 1.09 2.49 -27.96
N ASP A 350 0.22 1.50 -28.14
CA ASP A 350 -1.18 1.72 -28.52
C ASP A 350 -2.18 1.51 -27.37
N PHE A 351 -1.90 0.60 -26.43
CA PHE A 351 -2.88 0.16 -25.42
C PHE A 351 -2.46 0.36 -23.95
N GLY A 352 -1.16 0.47 -23.66
CA GLY A 352 -0.55 0.48 -22.32
C GLY A 352 -0.64 -0.88 -21.58
N ILE A 353 0.37 -1.22 -20.77
CA ILE A 353 0.33 -2.43 -19.93
C ILE A 353 0.00 -2.03 -18.49
N PRO A 354 -1.12 -2.52 -17.91
CA PRO A 354 -1.50 -2.19 -16.55
C PRO A 354 -0.54 -2.84 -15.55
N PHE A 355 -0.35 -2.19 -14.41
CA PHE A 355 0.57 -2.65 -13.36
C PHE A 355 0.22 -4.04 -12.81
N THR A 356 -1.04 -4.46 -12.95
CA THR A 356 -1.56 -5.75 -12.49
C THR A 356 -1.12 -6.92 -13.37
N ASN A 357 -0.63 -6.67 -14.59
CA ASN A 357 -0.32 -7.71 -15.57
C ASN A 357 0.67 -8.76 -15.05
N ASP A 358 1.65 -8.31 -14.26
CA ASP A 358 2.70 -9.18 -13.74
C ASP A 358 2.31 -9.86 -12.43
N PHE A 359 1.12 -9.60 -11.88
CA PHE A 359 0.66 -10.17 -10.62
C PHE A 359 -0.27 -11.37 -10.88
N PRO A 360 -0.08 -12.48 -10.14
CA PRO A 360 -0.86 -13.69 -10.37
C PRO A 360 -2.31 -13.55 -9.87
N ARG A 361 -2.58 -12.68 -8.89
CA ARG A 361 -3.90 -12.52 -8.27
C ARG A 361 -4.23 -11.07 -7.94
#